data_AF-A0A1E1J4Z2-F1
#
_entry.id   AF-A0A1E1J4Z2-F1
#
_cell.length_a   1.000
_cell.length_b   1.000
_cell.length_c   1.000
_cell.angle_alpha   90.00
_cell.angle_beta   90.00
_cell.angle_gamma   90.00
#
_symmetry.space_group_name_H-M   'P 1'
#
loop_
_entity.id
_entity.type
_entity.pdbx_description
1 polymer ?
#
loop_
_entity_poly.entity_id
_entity_poly.type
_entity_poly.pdbx_seq_one_letter_code
_entity_poly.pdbx_strand_id
1 'polypeptide(L)'
;MNLFLHLTVLIVSWSLDNTDPDIQHRIYFTFVVVHVAIVFTAIYIFLSIWRCDDDTLIRVKDPYTDKESIQKHWEYDLGKLRDLTVSSIGLPAVLSAFLALTYGIFFPLLLQSLNNPKALYQSELFRLHVKGEKAECDLLRPWKESNVIPEWAKALWNRSEKSSEKLLTGSGVGPQSPTGGSKASHKRR
;
A
#
# COMPACT_ATOMS: atom_id res chain seq x y z
N MET A 1 -8.26 -14.33 -0.63
CA MET A 1 -7.23 -14.96 0.22
C MET A 1 -7.50 -16.45 0.32
N ASN A 2 -6.51 -17.30 0.02
CA ASN A 2 -6.66 -18.76 0.24
C ASN A 2 -6.36 -19.07 1.70
N LEU A 3 -7.40 -19.21 2.52
CA LEU A 3 -7.28 -19.58 3.94
C LEU A 3 -6.47 -20.87 4.13
N PHE A 4 -6.63 -21.83 3.21
CA PHE A 4 -5.86 -23.07 3.17
C PHE A 4 -4.33 -22.87 3.11
N LEU A 5 -3.84 -21.85 2.40
CA LEU A 5 -2.40 -21.57 2.34
C LEU A 5 -1.89 -21.12 3.71
N HIS A 6 -2.65 -20.28 4.41
CA HIS A 6 -2.24 -19.78 5.72
C HIS A 6 -2.28 -20.90 6.78
N LEU A 7 -3.29 -21.78 6.73
CA LEU A 7 -3.40 -22.93 7.63
C LEU A 7 -2.29 -23.96 7.40
N THR A 8 -1.94 -24.24 6.14
CA THR A 8 -0.86 -25.18 5.83
C THR A 8 0.49 -24.67 6.33
N VAL A 9 0.78 -23.38 6.15
CA VAL A 9 2.01 -22.76 6.70
C VAL A 9 2.03 -22.83 8.23
N LEU A 10 0.88 -22.64 8.89
CA LEU A 10 0.79 -22.72 10.34
C LEU A 10 1.11 -24.14 10.84
N ILE A 11 0.52 -25.16 10.21
CA ILE A 11 0.77 -26.57 10.55
C ILE A 11 2.25 -26.91 10.34
N VAL A 12 2.84 -26.48 9.21
CA VAL A 12 4.27 -26.69 8.94
C VAL A 12 5.13 -26.00 10.00
N SER A 13 4.78 -24.77 10.39
CA SER A 13 5.51 -24.01 11.41
C SER A 13 5.45 -24.67 12.79
N TRP A 14 4.36 -25.35 13.13
CA TRP A 14 4.23 -26.11 14.38
C TRP A 14 4.97 -27.44 14.33
N SER A 15 5.13 -28.02 13.14
CA SER A 15 5.90 -29.25 12.93
C SER A 15 7.41 -29.03 12.94
N LEU A 16 7.88 -27.80 12.77
CA LEU A 16 9.31 -27.46 12.78
C LEU A 16 9.78 -27.24 14.21
N ASP A 17 10.87 -27.90 14.59
CA ASP A 17 11.56 -27.59 15.83
C ASP A 17 12.29 -26.25 15.69
N ASN A 18 11.66 -25.19 16.18
CA ASN A 18 12.22 -23.85 16.13
C ASN A 18 13.31 -23.62 17.19
N THR A 19 13.66 -24.63 17.99
CA THR A 19 14.71 -24.56 19.02
C THR A 19 16.09 -24.86 18.43
N ASP A 20 16.14 -25.64 17.34
CA ASP A 20 17.39 -26.02 16.68
C ASP A 20 17.96 -24.86 15.84
N PRO A 21 19.18 -24.37 16.14
CA PRO A 21 19.81 -23.32 15.36
C PRO A 21 19.96 -23.68 13.88
N ASP A 22 20.15 -24.95 13.52
CA ASP A 22 20.33 -25.35 12.11
C ASP A 22 19.04 -25.14 11.30
N ILE A 23 17.89 -25.43 11.90
CA ILE A 23 16.57 -25.22 11.28
C ILE A 23 16.31 -23.72 11.11
N GLN A 24 16.62 -22.91 12.12
CA GLN A 24 16.47 -21.46 12.06
C GLN A 24 17.28 -20.85 10.90
N HIS A 25 18.56 -21.24 10.76
CA HIS A 25 19.40 -20.76 9.67
C HIS A 25 18.86 -21.14 8.29
N ARG A 26 18.29 -22.35 8.13
CA ARG A 26 17.65 -22.77 6.87
C ARG A 26 16.43 -21.93 6.53
N ILE A 27 15.61 -21.58 7.52
CA ILE A 27 14.44 -20.71 7.33
C ILE A 27 14.88 -19.32 6.88
N TYR A 28 15.86 -18.73 7.57
CA TYR A 28 16.43 -17.43 7.18
C TYR A 28 17.03 -17.46 5.79
N PHE A 29 17.81 -18.48 5.47
CA PHE A 29 18.42 -18.63 4.15
C PHE A 29 17.36 -18.69 3.06
N THR A 30 16.30 -19.49 3.25
CA THR A 30 15.18 -19.58 2.31
C THR A 30 14.50 -18.23 2.13
N PHE A 31 14.22 -17.53 3.24
CA PHE A 31 13.63 -16.19 3.22
C PHE A 31 14.50 -15.22 2.42
N VAL A 32 15.82 -15.19 2.67
CA VAL A 32 16.76 -14.31 1.97
C VAL A 32 16.79 -14.62 0.48
N VAL A 33 16.93 -15.89 0.09
CA VAL A 33 16.96 -16.31 -1.31
C VAL A 33 15.70 -15.86 -2.06
N VAL A 34 14.53 -16.05 -1.44
CA VAL A 34 13.24 -15.63 -2.01
C VAL A 34 13.19 -14.10 -2.20
N HIS A 35 13.59 -13.32 -1.19
CA HIS A 35 13.53 -11.86 -1.28
C HIS A 35 14.57 -11.29 -2.23
N VAL A 36 15.74 -11.91 -2.34
CA VAL A 36 16.73 -11.58 -3.37
C VAL A 36 16.15 -11.78 -4.78
N ALA A 37 15.46 -12.90 -5.03
CA ALA A 37 14.80 -13.15 -6.31
C ALA A 37 13.70 -12.12 -6.62
N ILE A 38 12.93 -11.71 -5.60
CA ILE A 38 11.93 -10.64 -5.73
C ILE A 38 12.59 -9.31 -6.10
N VAL A 39 13.70 -8.94 -5.44
CA VAL A 39 14.43 -7.71 -5.73
C VAL A 39 14.98 -7.72 -7.14
N PHE A 40 15.57 -8.83 -7.60
CA PHE A 40 16.02 -8.96 -9.00
C PHE A 40 14.88 -8.76 -9.99
N THR A 41 13.71 -9.33 -9.71
CA THR A 41 12.52 -9.15 -10.56
C THR A 41 12.02 -7.70 -10.55
N ALA A 42 12.02 -7.05 -9.38
CA ALA A 42 11.64 -5.64 -9.27
C ALA A 42 12.60 -4.71 -10.03
N ILE A 43 13.92 -4.98 -9.98
CA ILE A 43 14.93 -4.26 -10.76
C ILE A 43 14.70 -4.48 -12.26
N TYR A 44 14.39 -5.71 -12.68
CA TYR A 44 14.07 -6.00 -14.07
C TYR A 44 12.85 -5.20 -14.56
N ILE A 45 11.76 -5.16 -13.77
CA ILE A 45 10.56 -4.37 -14.09
C ILE A 45 10.91 -2.88 -14.16
N PHE A 46 11.69 -2.36 -13.20
CA PHE A 46 12.15 -0.98 -13.21
C PHE A 46 12.91 -0.63 -14.50
N LEU A 47 13.86 -1.48 -14.91
CA LEU A 47 14.61 -1.30 -16.16
C LEU A 47 13.70 -1.40 -17.40
N SER A 48 12.69 -2.28 -17.38
CA SER A 48 11.72 -2.38 -18.46
C SER A 48 10.86 -1.13 -18.60
N ILE A 49 10.37 -0.56 -17.48
CA ILE A 49 9.62 0.69 -17.48
C ILE A 49 10.49 1.81 -18.03
N TRP A 50 11.73 1.91 -17.55
CA TRP A 50 12.65 2.97 -17.98
C TRP A 50 13.01 2.90 -19.47
N ARG A 51 13.06 1.69 -20.05
CA ARG A 51 13.29 1.51 -21.49
C ARG A 51 12.09 1.84 -22.38
N CYS A 52 10.87 1.73 -21.87
CA CYS A 52 9.66 1.94 -22.66
C CYS A 52 9.29 3.42 -22.85
N ASP A 53 9.79 4.32 -21.98
CA ASP A 53 9.62 5.79 -22.04
C ASP A 53 8.27 6.25 -22.63
N ASP A 54 7.18 5.74 -22.05
CA ASP A 54 5.83 6.01 -22.53
C ASP A 54 5.28 7.29 -21.89
N ASP A 55 5.13 8.31 -22.73
CA ASP A 55 4.67 9.66 -22.38
C ASP A 55 3.15 9.85 -22.47
N THR A 56 2.39 8.78 -22.74
CA THR A 56 0.94 8.88 -22.81
C THR A 56 0.32 9.29 -21.47
N LEU A 57 -0.63 10.22 -21.51
CA LEU A 57 -1.27 10.78 -20.33
C LEU A 57 -2.49 9.95 -19.91
N ILE A 58 -2.57 9.61 -18.63
CA ILE A 58 -3.73 8.93 -18.01
C ILE A 58 -4.32 9.76 -16.89
N ARG A 59 -5.63 9.64 -16.74
CA ARG A 59 -6.37 10.22 -15.61
C ARG A 59 -6.45 9.18 -14.51
N VAL A 60 -5.79 9.46 -13.39
CA VAL A 60 -5.75 8.59 -12.22
C VAL A 60 -6.59 9.25 -11.14
N LYS A 61 -7.61 8.53 -10.67
CA LYS A 61 -8.44 8.96 -9.54
C LYS A 61 -7.80 8.46 -8.25
N ASP A 62 -7.46 9.38 -7.36
CA ASP A 62 -6.93 9.03 -6.04
C ASP A 62 -8.05 8.36 -5.19
N PRO A 63 -7.84 7.14 -4.68
CA PRO A 63 -8.84 6.41 -3.89
C PRO A 63 -9.13 7.04 -2.51
N TYR A 64 -8.27 7.94 -2.01
CA TYR A 64 -8.42 8.56 -0.69
C TYR A 64 -9.04 9.95 -0.78
N THR A 65 -8.60 10.75 -1.76
CA THR A 65 -9.01 12.16 -1.87
C THR A 65 -10.08 12.38 -2.94
N ASP A 66 -10.44 11.34 -3.71
CA ASP A 66 -11.36 11.40 -4.85
C ASP A 66 -10.94 12.41 -5.95
N LYS A 67 -9.71 12.94 -5.86
CA LYS A 67 -9.15 13.92 -6.79
C LYS A 67 -8.60 13.22 -8.02
N GLU A 68 -8.94 13.73 -9.19
CA GLU A 68 -8.35 13.31 -10.45
C GLU A 68 -7.00 13.99 -10.65
N SER A 69 -5.96 13.19 -10.90
CA SER A 69 -4.64 13.67 -11.29
C SER A 69 -4.31 13.14 -12.68
N ILE A 70 -3.72 13.99 -13.52
CA ILE A 70 -3.18 13.58 -14.81
C ILE A 70 -1.74 13.16 -14.55
N GLN A 71 -1.41 11.90 -14.86
CA GLN A 71 -0.08 11.34 -14.69
C GLN A 71 0.37 10.69 -16.00
N LYS A 72 1.69 10.64 -16.23
CA LYS A 72 2.25 9.87 -17.34
C LYS A 72 2.21 8.37 -17.03
N HIS A 73 2.18 7.56 -18.08
CA HIS A 73 2.21 6.10 -17.97
C HIS A 73 3.39 5.58 -17.17
N TRP A 74 4.60 6.11 -17.42
CA TRP A 74 5.80 5.70 -16.67
C TRP A 74 5.77 6.13 -15.20
N GLU A 75 5.25 7.32 -14.88
CA GLU A 75 5.14 7.83 -13.50
C GLU A 75 4.19 6.95 -12.68
N TYR A 76 3.07 6.57 -13.28
CA TYR A 76 2.10 5.68 -12.67
C TYR A 76 2.70 4.29 -12.38
N ASP A 77 3.36 3.68 -13.37
CA ASP A 77 3.98 2.36 -13.20
C ASP A 77 5.07 2.38 -12.13
N LEU A 78 5.89 3.44 -12.11
CA LEU A 78 6.94 3.61 -11.10
C LEU A 78 6.34 3.77 -9.70
N GLY A 79 5.25 4.53 -9.58
CA GLY A 79 4.50 4.65 -8.33
C GLY A 79 3.95 3.31 -7.85
N LYS A 80 3.38 2.52 -8.76
CA LYS A 80 2.86 1.17 -8.47
C LYS A 80 3.97 0.17 -8.15
N LEU A 81 5.13 0.27 -8.79
CA LEU A 81 6.28 -0.57 -8.48
C LEU A 81 6.81 -0.25 -7.08
N ARG A 82 6.93 1.03 -6.73
CA ARG A 82 7.30 1.46 -5.38
C ARG A 82 6.31 0.92 -4.35
N ASP A 83 5.01 1.06 -4.60
CA ASP A 83 3.98 0.60 -3.67
C ASP A 83 4.00 -0.94 -3.49
N LEU A 84 4.19 -1.69 -4.58
CA LEU A 84 4.33 -3.15 -4.52
C LEU A 84 5.58 -3.57 -3.74
N THR A 85 6.73 -2.99 -4.06
CA THR A 85 8.03 -3.36 -3.47
C THR A 85 8.18 -2.90 -2.03
N VAL A 86 7.76 -1.68 -1.70
CA VAL A 86 7.94 -1.08 -0.38
C VAL A 86 6.76 -1.39 0.51
N SER A 87 5.54 -1.02 0.12
CA SER A 87 4.36 -1.14 0.97
C SER A 87 3.90 -2.59 1.08
N SER A 88 3.79 -3.30 -0.04
CA SER A 88 3.18 -4.62 -0.08
C SER A 88 4.14 -5.75 0.29
N ILE A 89 5.41 -5.64 -0.09
CA ILE A 89 6.42 -6.70 0.13
C ILE A 89 7.43 -6.29 1.21
N GLY A 90 8.02 -5.10 1.09
CA GLY A 90 9.12 -4.63 1.92
C GLY A 90 8.76 -4.48 3.39
N LEU A 91 7.69 -3.72 3.70
CA LEU A 91 7.25 -3.50 5.07
C LEU A 91 6.91 -4.82 5.79
N PRO A 92 6.11 -5.75 5.21
CA PRO A 92 5.84 -7.04 5.83
C PRO A 92 7.09 -7.91 5.98
N ALA A 93 8.01 -7.89 5.02
CA ALA A 93 9.26 -8.64 5.07
C ALA A 93 10.17 -8.16 6.21
N VAL A 94 10.37 -6.84 6.32
CA VAL A 94 11.17 -6.22 7.39
C VAL A 94 10.57 -6.49 8.75
N LEU A 95 9.24 -6.31 8.90
CA LEU A 95 8.54 -6.60 10.14
C LEU A 95 8.69 -8.07 10.53
N SER A 96 8.53 -8.98 9.57
CA SER A 96 8.66 -10.41 9.82
C SER A 96 10.08 -10.79 10.24
N ALA A 97 11.09 -10.28 9.53
CA ALA A 97 12.49 -10.47 9.90
C ALA A 97 12.80 -9.93 11.31
N PHE A 98 12.29 -8.75 11.63
CA PHE A 98 12.42 -8.17 12.97
C PHE A 98 11.78 -9.05 14.06
N LEU A 99 10.59 -9.60 13.81
CA LEU A 99 9.92 -10.50 14.75
C LEU A 99 10.71 -11.79 14.98
N ALA A 100 11.29 -12.37 13.95
CA ALA A 100 12.10 -13.58 14.13
C ALA A 100 13.41 -13.32 14.86
N LEU A 101 14.09 -12.21 14.55
CA LEU A 101 15.34 -11.85 15.22
C LEU A 101 15.12 -11.48 16.69
N THR A 102 14.02 -10.79 17.02
CA THR A 102 13.76 -10.27 18.37
C THR A 102 13.03 -11.28 19.26
N TYR A 103 12.04 -11.98 18.72
CA TYR A 103 11.14 -12.84 19.49
C TYR A 103 11.25 -14.33 19.13
N GLY A 104 12.10 -14.69 18.17
CA GLY A 104 12.21 -16.09 17.72
C GLY A 104 10.95 -16.62 17.04
N ILE A 105 10.09 -15.74 16.53
CA ILE A 105 8.84 -16.13 15.87
C ILE A 105 9.10 -16.29 14.36
N PHE A 106 9.22 -17.54 13.90
CA PHE A 106 9.56 -17.87 12.51
C PHE A 106 8.35 -17.99 11.56
N PHE A 107 7.14 -18.17 12.11
CA PHE A 107 5.92 -18.29 11.32
C PHE A 107 5.73 -17.12 10.32
N PRO A 108 5.92 -15.84 10.70
CA PRO A 108 5.87 -14.72 9.77
C PRO A 108 6.86 -14.85 8.60
N LEU A 109 8.10 -15.33 8.82
CA LEU A 109 9.08 -15.49 7.74
C LEU A 109 8.62 -16.50 6.70
N LEU A 110 8.13 -17.66 7.17
CA LEU A 110 7.62 -18.71 6.29
C LEU A 110 6.42 -18.19 5.48
N LEU A 111 5.53 -17.46 6.13
CA LEU A 111 4.36 -16.89 5.47
C LEU A 111 4.76 -15.87 4.40
N GLN A 112 5.68 -14.94 4.71
CA GLN A 112 6.17 -13.96 3.74
C GLN A 112 6.93 -14.60 2.58
N SER A 113 7.67 -15.68 2.84
CA SER A 113 8.40 -16.43 1.80
C SER A 113 7.49 -17.06 0.75
N LEU A 114 6.20 -17.25 1.04
CA LEU A 114 5.22 -17.78 0.09
C LEU A 114 4.29 -16.70 -0.45
N ASN A 115 3.83 -15.79 0.41
CA ASN A 115 2.89 -14.75 0.02
C ASN A 115 3.54 -13.68 -0.86
N ASN A 116 4.80 -13.29 -0.60
CA ASN A 116 5.45 -12.23 -1.38
C ASN A 116 5.72 -12.63 -2.83
N PRO A 117 6.26 -13.83 -3.13
CA PRO A 117 6.38 -14.28 -4.52
C PRO A 117 5.04 -14.38 -5.22
N LYS A 118 4.01 -14.85 -4.51
CA LYS A 118 2.65 -14.93 -5.06
C LYS A 118 2.08 -13.54 -5.36
N ALA A 119 2.25 -12.58 -4.45
CA ALA A 119 1.82 -11.20 -4.65
C ALA A 119 2.53 -10.55 -5.84
N LEU A 120 3.84 -10.79 -5.99
CA LEU A 120 4.60 -10.33 -7.15
C LEU A 120 4.09 -10.96 -8.45
N TYR A 121 3.91 -12.29 -8.48
CA TYR A 121 3.43 -13.00 -9.67
C TYR A 121 2.02 -12.58 -10.10
N GLN A 122 1.16 -12.27 -9.13
CA GLN A 122 -0.21 -11.80 -9.37
C GLN A 122 -0.30 -10.30 -9.65
N SER A 123 0.81 -9.55 -9.56
CA SER A 123 0.80 -8.12 -9.84
C SER A 123 0.64 -7.84 -11.33
N GLU A 124 -0.10 -6.78 -11.65
CA GLU A 124 -0.29 -6.35 -13.04
C GLU A 124 1.03 -5.92 -13.69
N LEU A 125 1.96 -5.37 -12.90
CA LEU A 125 3.32 -5.04 -13.34
C LEU A 125 4.12 -6.26 -13.80
N PHE A 126 4.04 -7.37 -13.05
CA PHE A 126 4.71 -8.60 -13.45
C PHE A 126 4.10 -9.18 -14.72
N ARG A 127 2.76 -9.15 -14.83
CA ARG A 127 2.05 -9.62 -16.04
C ARG A 127 2.40 -8.78 -17.27
N LEU A 128 2.47 -7.47 -17.12
CA LEU A 128 2.78 -6.55 -18.21
C LEU A 128 4.25 -6.64 -18.66
N HIS A 129 5.20 -6.53 -17.72
CA HIS A 129 6.64 -6.40 -18.05
C HIS A 129 7.41 -7.72 -18.11
N VAL A 130 7.04 -8.72 -17.30
CA VAL A 130 7.74 -10.00 -17.24
C VAL A 130 7.06 -11.03 -18.14
N LYS A 131 5.73 -11.14 -18.06
CA LYS A 131 4.97 -12.09 -18.88
C LYS A 131 4.69 -11.56 -20.30
N GLY A 132 4.84 -10.26 -20.52
CA GLY A 132 4.63 -9.62 -21.83
C GLY A 132 3.17 -9.66 -22.29
N GLU A 133 2.23 -9.74 -21.35
CA GLU A 133 0.81 -9.68 -21.69
C GLU A 133 0.49 -8.30 -22.28
N LYS A 134 -0.30 -8.27 -23.36
CA LYS A 134 -0.76 -7.00 -23.93
C LYS A 134 -1.64 -6.27 -22.93
N ALA A 135 -1.56 -4.94 -22.94
CA ALA A 135 -2.40 -4.07 -22.12
C ALA A 135 -3.86 -4.02 -22.62
N GLU A 136 -4.52 -5.17 -22.68
CA GLU A 136 -5.90 -5.32 -23.13
C GLU A 136 -6.81 -5.68 -21.93
N CYS A 137 -8.02 -5.12 -21.92
CA CYS A 137 -9.04 -5.33 -20.89
C CYS A 137 -8.56 -5.02 -19.45
N ASP A 138 -8.31 -6.03 -18.63
CA ASP A 138 -7.99 -5.89 -17.20
C ASP A 138 -6.58 -5.32 -16.93
N LEU A 139 -5.67 -5.39 -17.91
CA LEU A 139 -4.33 -4.81 -17.81
C LEU A 139 -4.28 -3.34 -18.28
N LEU A 140 -5.40 -2.77 -18.73
CA LEU A 140 -5.45 -1.38 -19.14
C LEU A 140 -5.27 -0.46 -17.92
N ARG A 141 -4.36 0.50 -18.03
CA ARG A 141 -4.11 1.50 -16.98
C ARG A 141 -5.25 2.54 -16.98
N PRO A 142 -5.68 3.05 -15.83
CA PRO A 142 -5.24 2.73 -14.47
C PRO A 142 -5.82 1.40 -13.96
N TRP A 143 -4.99 0.59 -13.28
CA TRP A 143 -5.43 -0.67 -12.70
C TRP A 143 -6.37 -0.44 -11.51
N LYS A 144 -7.35 -1.34 -11.38
CA LYS A 144 -8.28 -1.31 -10.27
C LYS A 144 -7.52 -1.59 -8.97
N GLU A 145 -7.48 -0.61 -8.09
CA GLU A 145 -6.88 -0.81 -6.79
C GLU A 145 -7.71 -1.82 -5.99
N SER A 146 -7.04 -2.88 -5.53
CA SER A 146 -7.55 -3.73 -4.46
C SER A 146 -7.64 -2.85 -3.21
N ASN A 147 -8.79 -2.20 -3.01
CA ASN A 147 -9.08 -1.32 -1.88
C ASN A 147 -8.46 -1.88 -0.58
N VAL A 148 -7.37 -1.26 -0.13
CA VAL A 148 -6.65 -1.63 1.11
C VAL A 148 -7.51 -1.32 2.34
N ILE A 149 -8.46 -0.39 2.20
CA ILE A 149 -9.41 -0.04 3.25
C ILE A 149 -10.77 -0.65 2.91
N PRO A 150 -11.32 -1.53 3.77
CA PRO A 150 -12.68 -2.02 3.63
C PRO A 150 -13.69 -0.87 3.58
N GLU A 151 -14.77 -1.01 2.80
CA GLU A 151 -15.81 0.03 2.68
C GLU A 151 -16.39 0.45 4.04
N TRP A 152 -16.49 -0.47 5.01
CA TRP A 152 -16.93 -0.15 6.37
C TRP A 152 -15.96 0.79 7.10
N ALA A 153 -14.65 0.65 6.87
CA ALA A 153 -13.63 1.48 7.49
C ALA A 153 -13.60 2.87 6.85
N LYS A 154 -13.79 2.96 5.52
CA LYS A 154 -14.00 4.25 4.82
C LYS A 154 -15.23 4.97 5.34
N ALA A 155 -16.35 4.25 5.50
CA ALA A 155 -17.59 4.81 6.03
C ALA A 155 -17.42 5.34 7.47
N LEU A 156 -16.65 4.63 8.30
CA LEU A 156 -16.34 5.06 9.66
C LEU A 156 -15.48 6.33 9.67
N TRP A 157 -14.46 6.40 8.83
CA TRP A 157 -13.58 7.56 8.70
C TRP A 157 -14.36 8.81 8.25
N ASN A 158 -15.18 8.68 7.21
CA ASN A 158 -16.03 9.75 6.70
C ASN A 158 -17.07 10.23 7.74
N ARG A 159 -17.57 9.32 8.58
CA ARG A 159 -18.45 9.67 9.70
C ARG A 159 -17.70 10.46 10.78
N SER A 160 -16.45 10.11 11.05
CA SER A 160 -15.61 10.80 12.03
C SER A 160 -15.27 12.22 11.57
N GLU A 161 -14.93 12.42 10.30
CA GLU A 161 -14.66 13.74 9.72
C GLU A 161 -15.90 14.65 9.82
N LYS A 162 -17.07 14.16 9.40
CA LYS A 162 -18.33 14.91 9.53
C LYS A 162 -18.67 15.27 10.98
N SER A 163 -18.34 14.39 11.93
CA SER A 163 -18.55 14.67 13.36
C SER A 163 -17.60 15.74 13.87
N SER A 164 -16.32 15.71 13.46
CA SER A 164 -15.32 16.72 13.79
C SER A 164 -15.67 18.08 13.19
N GLU A 165 -16.09 18.15 11.92
CA GLU A 165 -16.56 19.38 11.29
C GLU A 165 -17.78 19.95 12.01
N LYS A 166 -18.72 19.09 12.43
CA LYS A 166 -19.90 19.51 13.21
C LYS A 166 -19.51 20.03 14.61
N LEU A 167 -18.48 19.47 15.23
CA LEU A 167 -17.95 19.96 16.51
C LEU A 167 -17.21 21.29 16.35
N LEU A 168 -16.47 21.48 15.25
CA LEU A 168 -15.75 22.73 14.95
C LEU A 168 -16.69 23.86 14.53
N THR A 169 -17.77 23.55 13.81
CA THR A 169 -18.80 24.53 13.41
C THR A 169 -19.85 24.77 14.50
N GLY A 170 -20.11 23.77 15.35
CA GLY A 170 -20.99 23.89 16.52
C GLY A 170 -20.31 24.54 17.74
N SER A 171 -18.98 24.50 17.82
CA SER A 171 -18.19 25.26 18.80
C SER A 171 -17.91 26.66 18.25
N GLY A 172 -18.97 27.46 18.12
CA GLY A 172 -18.88 28.87 17.77
C GLY A 172 -18.17 29.67 18.86
N VAL A 173 -16.84 29.69 18.83
CA VAL A 173 -16.09 30.88 19.24
C VAL A 173 -16.27 31.87 18.10
N GLY A 174 -17.25 32.76 18.24
CA GLY A 174 -17.51 33.82 17.27
C GLY A 174 -16.27 34.71 17.08
N PRO A 175 -15.94 35.15 15.86
CA PRO A 175 -14.88 36.12 15.67
C PRO A 175 -15.38 37.48 16.14
N GLN A 176 -15.05 37.88 17.37
CA GLN A 176 -15.02 39.31 17.72
C GLN A 176 -13.65 39.84 17.34
N SER A 177 -13.52 40.27 16.08
CA SER A 177 -12.40 41.10 15.65
C SER A 177 -12.50 42.50 16.27
N PRO A 178 -11.36 43.12 16.64
CA PRO A 178 -11.30 44.42 17.29
C PRO A 178 -11.38 45.55 16.25
N THR A 179 -12.06 46.66 16.57
CA THR A 179 -11.61 48.05 16.31
C THR A 179 -12.75 49.04 16.60
N GLY A 180 -12.47 50.06 17.40
CA GLY A 180 -13.33 51.22 17.60
C GLY A 180 -13.32 52.17 16.41
N GLY A 181 -14.33 53.05 16.34
CA GLY A 181 -14.40 54.10 15.33
C GLY A 181 -15.75 54.82 15.29
N SER A 182 -15.85 55.89 16.08
CA SER A 182 -16.78 57.03 16.02
C SER A 182 -17.60 57.21 14.72
N LYS A 183 -18.91 57.44 14.86
CA LYS A 183 -19.66 58.54 14.20
C LYS A 183 -21.02 58.79 14.85
N ALA A 184 -21.22 60.06 15.22
CA ALA A 184 -22.43 60.63 15.81
C ALA A 184 -23.49 61.01 14.75
N SER A 185 -24.70 61.33 15.24
CA SER A 185 -25.76 62.16 14.61
C SER A 185 -26.54 61.47 13.46
N HIS A 186 -27.87 61.55 13.28
CA HIS A 186 -28.86 62.59 13.64
C HIS A 186 -30.31 62.07 13.37
N LYS A 187 -31.26 62.47 14.24
CA LYS A 187 -32.61 63.03 13.94
C LYS A 187 -33.87 62.15 13.64
N ARG A 188 -34.89 62.48 14.46
CA ARG A 188 -36.36 62.59 14.21
C ARG A 188 -37.15 61.28 14.01
N ARG A 189 -38.30 61.09 14.65
CA ARG A 189 -39.39 62.06 14.87
C ARG A 189 -40.23 61.70 16.09
#